data_AF-X1BGD6-F1
#
_entry.id   AF-X1BGD6-F1
#
_cell.length_a   1.000
_cell.length_b   1.000
_cell.length_c   1.000
_cell.angle_alpha   90.00
_cell.angle_beta   90.00
_cell.angle_gamma   90.00
#
_symmetry.space_group_name_H-M   'P 1'
#
loop_
_entity.id
_entity.type
_entity.pdbx_description
1 polymer ?
#
loop_
_entity_poly.entity_id
_entity_poly.type
_entity_poly.pdbx_seq_one_letter_code
_entity_poly.pdbx_strand_id
1 'polypeptide(L)' 'SLSEELKDSNIRVHLLCPGGVDTELVQKVRPDIKKDELMQPDEIAELVLYLVTHKGNAVIDELHIRRAASTPWF' A
#
# COMPACT_ATOMS: atom_id res chain seq x y z
N SER A 1 10.70 14.57 -6.50
CA SER A 1 9.58 13.60 -6.65
C SER A 1 8.30 14.35 -7.00
N LEU A 2 7.20 13.69 -7.37
CA LEU A 2 5.93 14.40 -7.57
C LEU A 2 5.43 15.09 -6.27
N SER A 3 5.70 14.49 -5.10
CA SER A 3 5.42 15.13 -3.80
C SER A 3 6.17 16.45 -3.60
N GLU A 4 7.45 16.50 -4.01
CA GLU A 4 8.28 17.71 -3.92
C GLU A 4 7.82 18.81 -4.87
N GLU A 5 7.45 18.46 -6.11
CA GLU A 5 6.94 19.41 -7.10
C GLU A 5 5.62 20.06 -6.65
N LEU A 6 4.81 19.32 -5.89
CA LEU A 6 3.49 19.75 -5.42
C LEU A 6 3.48 20.29 -3.98
N LYS A 7 4.63 20.43 -3.32
CA LYS A 7 4.73 20.81 -1.90
C LYS A 7 4.07 22.15 -1.56
N ASP A 8 4.07 23.09 -2.51
CA ASP A 8 3.50 24.44 -2.34
C ASP A 8 2.02 24.49 -2.77
N SER A 9 1.42 23.34 -3.06
CA SER A 9 0.01 23.17 -3.41
C SER A 9 -0.78 22.49 -2.28
N ASN A 10 -2.09 22.35 -2.46
CA ASN A 10 -2.95 21.58 -1.55
C ASN A 10 -3.13 20.12 -2.02
N ILE A 11 -2.11 19.54 -2.65
CA ILE A 11 -2.12 18.15 -3.13
C ILE A 11 -1.13 17.34 -2.31
N ARG A 12 -1.58 16.16 -1.84
CA ARG A 12 -0.73 15.17 -1.19
C ARG A 12 -0.52 13.99 -2.12
N VAL A 13 0.71 13.49 -2.16
CA VAL A 13 1.09 12.33 -2.96
C VAL A 13 1.55 11.25 -1.99
N HIS A 14 1.02 10.05 -2.16
CA HIS A 14 1.31 8.90 -1.31
C HIS A 14 1.63 7.70 -2.20
N LEU A 15 2.69 6.96 -1.86
CA LEU A 15 3.05 5.72 -2.52
C LEU A 15 2.68 4.52 -1.63
N LEU A 16 1.88 3.60 -2.17
CA LEU A 16 1.53 2.34 -1.53
C LEU A 16 2.22 1.18 -2.26
N CYS A 17 3.07 0.46 -1.53
CA CYS A 17 3.82 -0.70 -2.05
C CYS A 17 3.36 -1.97 -1.33
N PRO A 18 2.22 -2.56 -1.73
CA PRO A 18 1.80 -3.85 -1.20
C PRO A 18 2.60 -5.01 -1.81
N GLY A 19 2.92 -6.00 -0.98
CA GLY A 19 3.30 -7.33 -1.42
C GLY A 19 2.11 -8.12 -2.02
N GLY A 20 2.14 -9.44 -1.95
CA GLY A 20 1.06 -10.26 -2.51
C GLY A 20 -0.28 -10.05 -1.80
N VAL A 21 -1.28 -9.60 -2.55
CA VAL A 21 -2.68 -9.39 -2.12
C VAL A 21 -3.60 -10.35 -2.89
N ASP A 22 -4.57 -10.97 -2.22
CA ASP A 22 -5.56 -11.87 -2.82
C ASP A 22 -6.54 -11.12 -3.72
N THR A 23 -6.07 -10.87 -4.94
CA THR A 23 -6.83 -10.26 -6.04
C THR A 23 -6.75 -11.17 -7.26
N GLU A 24 -7.59 -10.93 -8.26
CA GLU A 24 -7.48 -11.67 -9.53
C GLU A 24 -6.10 -11.54 -10.20
N LEU A 25 -5.38 -10.43 -9.96
CA LEU A 25 -4.06 -10.20 -10.53
C LEU A 25 -3.07 -11.26 -10.05
N VAL A 26 -2.99 -11.49 -8.73
CA VAL A 26 -2.03 -12.44 -8.18
C VAL A 26 -2.37 -13.87 -8.57
N GLN A 27 -3.67 -14.20 -8.68
CA GLN A 27 -4.12 -15.52 -9.14
C GLN A 27 -3.71 -15.78 -10.59
N LYS A 28 -3.61 -14.74 -11.43
CA LYS A 28 -3.14 -14.85 -12.82
C LYS A 28 -1.62 -14.94 -12.93
N VAL A 29 -0.87 -14.23 -12.07
CA VAL A 29 0.60 -14.12 -12.16
C VAL A 29 1.33 -15.19 -11.33
N ARG A 30 0.77 -15.58 -10.19
CA ARG A 30 1.32 -16.54 -9.22
C ARG A 30 0.21 -17.44 -8.63
N PRO A 31 -0.41 -18.31 -9.46
CA PRO A 31 -1.47 -19.22 -9.02
C PRO A 31 -1.00 -20.27 -8.00
N ASP A 32 0.32 -20.41 -7.81
CA ASP A 32 0.93 -21.32 -6.85
C ASP A 32 0.82 -20.84 -5.39
N ILE A 33 0.55 -19.55 -5.18
CA ILE A 33 0.42 -18.98 -3.83
C ILE A 33 -0.99 -19.24 -3.31
N LYS A 34 -1.09 -19.86 -2.13
CA LYS A 34 -2.39 -20.11 -1.51
C LYS A 34 -3.03 -18.81 -1.02
N LYS A 35 -4.37 -18.76 -1.07
CA LYS A 35 -5.15 -17.57 -0.68
C LYS A 35 -4.95 -17.17 0.78
N ASP A 36 -4.84 -18.15 1.68
CA ASP A 36 -4.60 -17.94 3.10
C ASP A 36 -3.18 -17.44 3.43
N GLU A 37 -2.26 -17.53 2.46
CA GLU A 37 -0.91 -16.94 2.57
C GLU A 37 -0.85 -15.50 2.06
N LEU A 38 -1.90 -14.98 1.41
CA LEU A 38 -1.95 -13.63 0.83
C LEU A 38 -2.60 -12.62 1.80
N MET A 39 -2.19 -11.35 1.69
CA MET A 39 -2.90 -10.26 2.35
C MET A 39 -4.27 -10.08 1.71
N GLN A 40 -5.27 -9.69 2.49
CA GLN A 40 -6.59 -9.38 2.00
C GLN A 40 -6.64 -7.95 1.43
N PRO A 41 -7.43 -7.70 0.37
CA PRO A 41 -7.58 -6.35 -0.19
C PRO A 41 -8.04 -5.31 0.84
N ASP A 42 -8.87 -5.71 1.80
CA ASP A 42 -9.39 -4.83 2.86
C ASP A 42 -8.29 -4.26 3.76
N GLU A 43 -7.21 -5.02 3.99
CA GLU A 43 -6.05 -4.56 4.76
C GLU A 43 -5.32 -3.40 4.03
N ILE A 44 -5.34 -3.39 2.70
CA ILE A 44 -4.78 -2.29 1.90
C ILE A 44 -5.77 -1.13 1.80
N ALA A 45 -7.07 -1.43 1.68
CA ALA A 45 -8.12 -0.41 1.61
C ALA A 45 -8.20 0.41 2.90
N GLU A 46 -7.98 -0.19 4.07
CA GLU A 46 -7.89 0.51 5.36
C GLU A 46 -6.81 1.61 5.33
N LEU A 47 -5.64 1.30 4.77
CA LEU A 47 -4.53 2.27 4.66
C LEU A 47 -4.86 3.39 3.68
N VAL A 48 -5.49 3.08 2.55
CA VAL A 48 -5.97 4.10 1.62
C VAL A 48 -6.98 5.02 2.31
N LEU A 49 -7.94 4.45 3.04
CA LEU A 49 -8.94 5.21 3.79
C LEU A 49 -8.27 6.14 4.82
N TYR A 50 -7.27 5.64 5.56
CA TYR A 50 -6.49 6.45 6.47
C TYR A 50 -5.84 7.63 5.74
N LEU A 51 -5.12 7.39 4.63
CA LEU A 51 -4.42 8.45 3.89
C LEU A 51 -5.34 9.54 3.36
N VAL A 52 -6.50 9.16 2.79
CA VAL A 52 -7.43 10.13 2.19
C VAL A 52 -8.27 10.88 3.23
N THR A 53 -8.42 10.33 4.44
CA THR A 53 -9.19 10.96 5.53
C THR A 53 -8.33 11.65 6.58
N HIS A 54 -7.01 11.42 6.59
CA HIS A 54 -6.11 11.99 7.58
C HIS A 54 -6.06 13.53 7.51
N LYS A 55 -6.36 14.17 8.65
CA LYS A 55 -6.30 15.62 8.83
C LYS A 55 -5.08 15.99 9.68
N GLY A 56 -4.41 17.08 9.31
CA GLY A 56 -3.24 17.60 10.01
C GLY A 56 -2.05 17.81 9.10
N ASN A 57 -0.90 18.11 9.71
CA ASN A 57 0.36 18.43 9.02
C ASN A 57 1.25 17.21 8.80
N ALA A 58 0.91 16.05 9.36
CA ALA A 58 1.65 14.83 9.10
C ALA A 58 1.32 14.31 7.70
N VAL A 59 2.37 13.93 6.96
CA VAL A 59 2.29 13.38 5.62
C VAL A 59 3.08 12.07 5.61
N ILE A 60 2.53 11.04 4.98
CA ILE A 60 3.18 9.74 4.82
C ILE A 60 3.54 9.59 3.35
N ASP A 61 4.79 9.82 2.96
CA ASP A 61 5.15 9.72 1.54
C ASP A 61 5.07 8.28 1.00
N GLU A 62 5.41 7.28 1.82
CA GLU A 62 5.52 5.89 1.37
C GLU A 62 5.12 4.88 2.45
N LEU A 63 4.38 3.85 2.03
CA LEU A 63 4.00 2.71 2.86
C LEU A 63 4.42 1.40 2.18
N HIS A 64 5.26 0.64 2.86
CA HIS A 64 5.66 -0.70 2.47
C HIS A 64 4.91 -1.74 3.30
N ILE A 65 4.07 -2.54 2.64
CA ILE A 65 3.27 -3.57 3.29
C ILE A 65 3.67 -4.94 2.75
N ARG A 66 3.93 -5.89 3.66
CA ARG A 66 4.30 -7.25 3.31
C ARG A 66 3.39 -8.23 4.03
N ARG A 67 3.28 -9.44 3.47
CA ARG A 67 2.76 -10.58 4.22
C ARG A 67 3.63 -10.81 5.46
N ALA A 68 3.01 -11.18 6.57
CA ALA A 68 3.71 -11.44 7.83
C ALA A 68 4.84 -12.49 7.67
N ALA A 69 4.61 -13.52 6.85
CA ALA A 69 5.58 -14.58 6.56
C ALA A 69 6.72 -14.17 5.61
N SER A 70 6.63 -13.03 4.94
CA SER A 70 7.71 -12.55 4.04
C SER A 70 8.81 -11.85 4.82
N THR A 71 10.05 -11.90 4.32
CA THR A 71 11.19 -11.19 4.90
C THR A 71 10.90 -9.69 5.02
N PRO A 72 11.26 -9.03 6.13
CA PRO A 72 11.21 -7.59 6.25
C PRO A 72 12.05 -6.87 5.19
N TRP A 73 11.62 -5.66 4.82
CA TRP A 73 12.44 -4.72 4.05
C TRP A 73 13.64 -4.29 4.92
N PHE A 74 14.79 -4.10 4.28
CA PHE A 74 16.02 -3.61 4.90
C PHE A 74 16.07 -2.08 4.92
#